data_AF-A0A4Q1VNP0-F1
#
_entry.id   AF-A0A4Q1VNP0-F1
#
_cell.length_a   1.000
_cell.length_b   1.000
_cell.length_c   1.000
_cell.angle_alpha   90.00
_cell.angle_beta   90.00
_cell.angle_gamma   90.00
#
_symmetry.space_group_name_H-M   'P 1'
#
loop_
_entity.id
_entity.type
_entity.pdbx_description
1 polymer ?
#
loop_
_entity_poly.entity_id
_entity_poly.type
_entity_poly.pdbx_seq_one_letter_code
_entity_poly.pdbx_strand_id
1 'polypeptide(L)'
;MRTTAIILAHLLISGASPALAQERHPLVTKFIELRVAARVVSDKCEGWSLNPAVGALMSTVIGFAGLAHQVERIDEAEIAGIADRSIAEHWQSDRVAEQCEAARTLTMPNPVKPEETLPLFVQAR
;
A
#
# COMPACT_ATOMS: atom_id res chain seq x y z
N MET A 1 -4.72 11.98 31.11
CA MET A 1 -4.23 12.01 29.72
C MET A 1 -3.52 10.70 29.43
N ARG A 2 -4.20 9.72 28.84
CA ARG A 2 -3.62 8.45 28.36
C ARG A 2 -4.72 7.67 27.63
N THR A 3 -4.95 7.98 26.36
CA THR A 3 -5.74 7.13 25.44
C THR A 3 -5.58 7.63 24.01
N THR A 4 -4.41 7.45 23.43
CA THR A 4 -4.18 7.64 21.98
C THR A 4 -3.23 6.55 21.50
N ALA A 5 -3.65 5.30 21.69
CA ALA A 5 -2.90 4.12 21.25
C ALA A 5 -3.85 2.98 20.86
N ILE A 6 -4.94 3.28 20.13
CA ILE A 6 -5.83 2.24 19.56
C ILE A 6 -6.43 2.72 18.23
N ILE A 7 -5.62 3.18 17.29
CA ILE A 7 -6.06 3.35 15.88
C ILE A 7 -4.91 2.95 14.95
N LEU A 8 -4.31 1.77 15.16
CA LEU A 8 -3.38 1.21 14.18
C LEU A 8 -3.44 -0.33 14.09
N ALA A 9 -4.45 -0.95 14.68
CA ALA A 9 -4.57 -2.41 14.78
C ALA A 9 -5.79 -3.01 14.02
N HIS A 10 -6.61 -2.19 13.35
CA HIS A 10 -7.87 -2.66 12.73
C HIS A 10 -7.84 -2.79 11.21
N LEU A 11 -6.67 -2.64 10.56
CA LEU A 11 -6.50 -2.89 9.12
C LEU A 11 -6.11 -4.35 8.83
N LEU A 12 -6.18 -5.23 9.82
CA LEU A 12 -5.89 -6.65 9.67
C LEU A 12 -7.14 -7.45 10.05
N ILE A 13 -7.68 -8.12 9.02
CA ILE A 13 -8.56 -9.30 9.08
C ILE A 13 -10.05 -9.00 9.30
N SER A 14 -10.81 -9.02 8.20
CA SER A 14 -11.89 -10.01 7.99
C SER A 14 -12.57 -9.80 6.64
N GLY A 15 -11.89 -10.23 5.58
CA GLY A 15 -12.47 -10.41 4.25
C GLY A 15 -11.97 -11.73 3.70
N ALA A 16 -12.41 -12.84 4.29
CA ALA A 16 -12.12 -14.17 3.77
C ALA A 16 -12.63 -14.25 2.31
N SER A 17 -11.70 -14.29 1.37
CA SER A 17 -11.94 -14.77 0.00
C SER A 17 -11.21 -16.10 -0.16
N PRO A 18 -11.85 -17.11 -0.75
CA PRO A 18 -11.59 -18.51 -0.44
C PRO A 18 -10.41 -19.05 -1.26
N ALA A 19 -9.55 -19.85 -0.61
CA ALA A 19 -8.47 -20.67 -1.17
C ALA A 19 -7.24 -19.98 -1.83
N LEU A 20 -7.35 -18.86 -2.54
CA LEU A 20 -6.20 -18.26 -3.27
C LEU A 20 -5.23 -17.43 -2.41
N ALA A 21 -5.68 -16.92 -1.26
CA ALA A 21 -4.82 -16.19 -0.32
C ALA A 21 -3.80 -17.10 0.41
N GLN A 22 -3.94 -18.43 0.30
CA GLN A 22 -3.22 -19.39 1.13
C GLN A 22 -1.86 -19.84 0.55
N GLU A 23 -1.48 -19.41 -0.65
CA GLU A 23 -0.20 -19.80 -1.30
C GLU A 23 0.73 -18.63 -1.70
N ARG A 24 0.37 -17.38 -1.40
CA ARG A 24 1.22 -16.25 -1.82
C ARG A 24 2.35 -16.01 -0.83
N HIS A 25 3.56 -15.84 -1.36
CA HIS A 25 4.69 -15.44 -0.55
C HIS A 25 4.42 -14.09 0.15
N PRO A 26 4.82 -13.88 1.43
CA PRO A 26 4.54 -12.64 2.15
C PRO A 26 4.96 -11.36 1.41
N LEU A 27 6.07 -11.38 0.68
CA LEU A 27 6.52 -10.27 -0.17
C LEU A 27 5.53 -9.94 -1.30
N VAL A 28 4.89 -10.96 -1.89
CA VAL A 28 3.87 -10.79 -2.93
C VAL A 28 2.62 -10.15 -2.32
N THR A 29 2.22 -10.58 -1.12
CA THR A 29 1.14 -9.93 -0.37
C THR A 29 1.46 -8.46 -0.09
N LYS A 30 2.67 -8.13 0.35
CA LYS A 30 3.10 -6.74 0.57
C LYS A 30 3.14 -5.92 -0.71
N PHE A 31 3.51 -6.52 -1.83
CA PHE A 31 3.40 -5.86 -3.12
C PHE A 31 1.95 -5.50 -3.47
N ILE A 32 1.01 -6.43 -3.28
CA ILE A 32 -0.42 -6.17 -3.50
C ILE A 32 -0.91 -5.04 -2.59
N GLU A 33 -0.62 -5.12 -1.29
CA GLU A 33 -0.98 -4.06 -0.32
C GLU A 33 -0.45 -2.68 -0.76
N LEU A 34 0.81 -2.61 -1.20
CA LEU A 34 1.42 -1.37 -1.68
C LEU A 34 0.74 -0.85 -2.95
N ARG A 35 0.42 -1.73 -3.89
CA ARG A 35 -0.28 -1.36 -5.14
C ARG A 35 -1.71 -0.90 -4.88
N VAL A 36 -2.42 -1.54 -3.95
CA VAL A 36 -3.74 -1.10 -3.47
C VAL A 36 -3.64 0.29 -2.86
N ALA A 37 -2.71 0.51 -1.93
CA ALA A 37 -2.53 1.80 -1.29
C ALA A 37 -2.17 2.91 -2.31
N ALA A 38 -1.30 2.60 -3.28
CA ALA A 38 -0.96 3.50 -4.38
C ALA A 38 -2.19 3.88 -5.23
N ARG A 39 -3.05 2.92 -5.55
CA ARG A 39 -4.28 3.17 -6.29
C ARG A 39 -5.23 4.07 -5.50
N VAL A 40 -5.48 3.73 -4.25
CA VAL A 40 -6.34 4.49 -3.34
C VAL A 40 -5.86 5.94 -3.21
N VAL A 41 -4.57 6.14 -2.95
CA VAL A 41 -3.98 7.48 -2.83
C VAL A 41 -4.06 8.24 -4.15
N SER A 42 -3.76 7.61 -5.28
CA SER A 42 -3.87 8.27 -6.60
C SER A 42 -5.31 8.66 -6.94
N ASP A 43 -6.30 7.88 -6.52
CA ASP A 43 -7.71 8.14 -6.80
C ASP A 43 -8.31 9.20 -5.86
N LYS A 44 -7.79 9.35 -4.64
CA LYS A 44 -8.34 10.25 -3.61
C LYS A 44 -7.52 11.52 -3.39
N CYS A 45 -6.22 11.48 -3.63
CA CYS A 45 -5.29 12.56 -3.38
C CYS A 45 -4.74 13.05 -4.71
N GLU A 46 -5.37 14.10 -5.25
CA GLU A 46 -5.04 14.64 -6.56
C GLU A 46 -3.55 14.96 -6.70
N GLY A 47 -2.94 14.45 -7.77
CA GLY A 47 -1.51 14.65 -8.05
C GLY A 47 -0.56 13.84 -7.17
N TRP A 48 -1.04 12.86 -6.39
CA TRP A 48 -0.18 11.97 -5.60
C TRP A 48 0.00 10.61 -6.26
N SER A 49 1.18 10.02 -6.09
CA SER A 49 1.49 8.68 -6.56
C SER A 49 2.45 7.97 -5.62
N LEU A 50 2.60 6.65 -5.82
CA LEU A 50 3.65 5.88 -5.15
C LEU A 50 5.02 6.47 -5.52
N ASN A 51 5.88 6.67 -4.53
CA ASN A 51 7.26 7.07 -4.76
C ASN A 51 7.94 6.05 -5.70
N PRO A 52 8.45 6.49 -6.88
CA PRO A 52 9.09 5.60 -7.83
C PRO A 52 10.26 4.81 -7.24
N ALA A 53 10.99 5.38 -6.26
CA ALA A 53 12.06 4.69 -5.57
C ALA A 53 11.54 3.50 -4.74
N VAL A 54 10.41 3.66 -4.06
CA VAL A 54 9.74 2.59 -3.30
C VAL A 54 9.24 1.49 -4.25
N GLY A 55 8.63 1.88 -5.37
CA GLY A 55 8.20 0.94 -6.41
C GLY A 55 9.36 0.13 -6.98
N ALA A 56 10.48 0.80 -7.30
CA ALA A 56 11.69 0.15 -7.80
C ALA A 56 12.28 -0.82 -6.76
N LEU A 57 12.41 -0.40 -5.50
CA LEU A 57 12.92 -1.25 -4.41
C LEU A 57 12.08 -2.51 -4.24
N MET A 58 10.75 -2.39 -4.26
CA MET A 58 9.86 -3.54 -4.14
C MET A 58 10.05 -4.53 -5.30
N SER A 59 10.08 -4.03 -6.53
CA SER A 59 10.33 -4.86 -7.73
C SER A 59 11.70 -5.55 -7.68
N THR A 60 12.74 -4.85 -7.23
CA THR A 60 14.07 -5.42 -7.05
C THR A 60 14.08 -6.53 -6.00
N VAL A 61 13.43 -6.32 -4.86
CA VAL A 61 13.32 -7.34 -3.79
C VAL A 61 12.56 -8.57 -4.27
N ILE A 62 11.46 -8.39 -5.00
CA ILE A 62 10.71 -9.50 -5.65
C ILE A 62 11.61 -10.28 -6.61
N GLY A 63 12.37 -9.57 -7.45
CA GLY A 63 13.29 -10.18 -8.41
C GLY A 63 14.36 -11.02 -7.73
N PHE A 64 15.03 -10.47 -6.71
CA PHE A 64 16.05 -11.21 -5.95
C PHE A 64 15.48 -12.40 -5.17
N ALA A 65 14.22 -12.33 -4.74
CA ALA A 65 13.55 -13.44 -4.08
C ALA A 65 13.06 -14.53 -5.05
N GLY A 66 13.22 -14.36 -6.38
CA GLY A 66 12.72 -15.32 -7.38
C GLY A 66 11.19 -15.35 -7.52
N LEU A 67 10.51 -14.28 -7.08
CA LEU A 67 9.05 -14.24 -6.98
C LEU A 67 8.38 -13.48 -8.14
N ALA A 68 9.14 -13.06 -9.15
CA ALA A 68 8.62 -12.30 -10.29
C ALA A 68 7.40 -13.00 -10.94
N HIS A 69 7.48 -14.32 -11.14
CA HIS A 69 6.39 -15.12 -11.70
C HIS A 69 5.10 -15.09 -10.88
N GLN A 70 5.17 -14.93 -9.55
CA GLN A 70 3.97 -14.80 -8.71
C GLN A 70 3.34 -13.43 -8.87
N VAL A 71 4.16 -12.40 -9.04
CA VAL A 71 3.71 -11.02 -9.25
C VAL A 71 3.09 -10.82 -10.63
N GLU A 72 3.69 -11.42 -11.66
CA GLU A 72 3.14 -11.41 -13.03
C GLU A 72 1.77 -12.07 -13.15
N ARG A 73 1.44 -12.99 -12.23
CA ARG A 73 0.13 -13.65 -12.15
C ARG A 73 -0.91 -12.86 -11.36
N ILE A 74 -0.55 -11.73 -10.76
CA ILE A 74 -1.51 -10.86 -10.09
C ILE A 74 -2.36 -10.18 -11.16
N ASP A 75 -3.67 -10.39 -11.08
CA ASP A 75 -4.62 -9.68 -11.92
C ASP A 75 -4.76 -8.22 -11.44
N GLU A 76 -4.64 -7.26 -12.35
CA GLU A 76 -4.86 -5.86 -12.02
C GLU A 76 -6.30 -5.60 -11.54
N ALA A 77 -7.27 -6.39 -12.00
CA ALA A 77 -8.65 -6.32 -11.52
C ALA A 77 -8.76 -6.73 -10.04
N GLU A 78 -7.88 -7.60 -9.55
CA GLU A 78 -7.82 -7.94 -8.13
C GLU A 78 -7.41 -6.71 -7.31
N ILE A 79 -6.34 -6.02 -7.73
CA ILE A 79 -5.85 -4.81 -7.06
C ILE A 79 -6.93 -3.72 -7.08
N ALA A 80 -7.56 -3.49 -8.23
CA ALA A 80 -8.65 -2.52 -8.38
C ALA A 80 -9.82 -2.86 -7.45
N GLY A 81 -10.27 -4.12 -7.45
CA GLY A 81 -11.38 -4.56 -6.60
C GLY A 81 -11.08 -4.43 -5.10
N ILE A 82 -9.84 -4.66 -4.66
CA ILE A 82 -9.43 -4.41 -3.26
C ILE A 82 -9.39 -2.91 -2.96
N ALA A 83 -8.86 -2.10 -3.87
CA ALA A 83 -8.81 -0.65 -3.72
C ALA A 83 -10.21 -0.03 -3.61
N ASP A 84 -11.14 -0.45 -4.47
CA ASP A 84 -12.53 0.04 -4.46
C ASP A 84 -13.23 -0.29 -3.14
N ARG A 85 -13.05 -1.51 -2.62
CA ARG A 85 -13.56 -1.89 -1.29
C ARG A 85 -12.94 -1.05 -0.18
N SER A 86 -11.63 -0.89 -0.19
CA SER A 86 -10.91 -0.07 0.80
C SER A 86 -11.38 1.39 0.79
N ILE A 87 -11.61 1.96 -0.40
CA ILE A 87 -12.21 3.28 -0.56
C ILE A 87 -13.60 3.32 0.08
N ALA A 88 -14.48 2.37 -0.27
CA ALA A 88 -15.84 2.34 0.25
C ALA A 88 -15.91 2.16 1.78
N GLU A 89 -15.00 1.36 2.34
CA GLU A 89 -14.98 1.02 3.77
C GLU A 89 -14.29 2.06 4.64
N HIS A 90 -13.30 2.78 4.10
CA HIS A 90 -12.39 3.59 4.91
C HIS A 90 -12.27 5.04 4.48
N TRP A 91 -12.63 5.41 3.25
CA TRP A 91 -12.49 6.79 2.75
C TRP A 91 -13.81 7.54 2.80
N GLN A 92 -13.88 8.48 3.74
CA GLN A 92 -15.06 9.31 3.95
C GLN A 92 -14.91 10.58 3.13
N SER A 93 -15.95 10.94 2.35
CA SER A 93 -15.90 12.05 1.41
C SER A 93 -15.62 13.41 2.07
N ASP A 94 -16.05 13.59 3.31
CA ASP A 94 -15.85 14.79 4.11
C ASP A 94 -14.48 14.86 4.81
N ARG A 95 -13.69 13.76 4.77
CA ARG A 95 -12.37 13.67 5.43
C ARG A 95 -11.21 13.43 4.47
N VAL A 96 -11.46 13.45 3.16
CA VAL A 96 -10.42 13.17 2.13
C VAL A 96 -9.16 14.03 2.35
N ALA A 97 -9.29 15.32 2.65
CA ALA A 97 -8.15 16.20 2.87
C ALA A 97 -7.27 15.73 4.06
N GLU A 98 -7.89 15.37 5.18
CA GLU A 98 -7.19 14.84 6.36
C GLU A 98 -6.52 13.49 6.05
N GLN A 99 -7.22 12.62 5.32
CA GLN A 99 -6.72 11.30 4.93
C GLN A 99 -5.53 11.40 3.96
N CYS A 100 -5.56 12.38 3.04
CA CYS A 100 -4.43 12.67 2.16
C CYS A 100 -3.24 13.26 2.89
N GLU A 101 -3.46 14.15 3.86
CA GLU A 101 -2.38 14.65 4.72
C GLU A 101 -1.78 13.53 5.60
N ALA A 102 -2.59 12.59 6.07
CA ALA A 102 -2.07 11.41 6.75
C ALA A 102 -1.20 10.54 5.82
N ALA A 103 -1.66 10.26 4.60
CA ALA A 103 -0.89 9.52 3.60
C ALA A 103 0.46 10.18 3.27
N ARG A 104 0.49 11.52 3.29
CA ARG A 104 1.68 12.37 3.10
C ARG A 104 2.82 12.09 4.06
N THR A 105 2.48 11.71 5.29
CA THR A 105 3.45 11.49 6.37
C THR A 105 3.99 10.06 6.39
N LEU A 106 3.43 9.16 5.57
CA LEU A 106 3.84 7.77 5.55
C LEU A 106 5.23 7.63 4.91
N THR A 107 6.13 7.03 5.66
CA THR A 107 7.51 6.77 5.26
C THR A 107 7.89 5.32 5.54
N MET A 108 8.96 4.85 4.91
CA MET A 108 9.61 3.58 5.22
C MET A 108 11.12 3.77 5.41
N PRO A 109 11.82 2.87 6.11
CA PRO A 109 13.28 2.93 6.19
C PRO A 109 13.92 2.92 4.80
N ASN A 110 14.97 3.71 4.61
CA ASN A 110 15.73 3.71 3.36
C ASN A 110 16.79 2.59 3.41
N PRO A 111 16.68 1.52 2.60
CA PRO A 111 17.64 0.41 2.63
C PRO A 111 19.02 0.78 2.07
N VAL A 112 19.13 1.92 1.38
CA VAL A 112 20.39 2.43 0.82
C VAL A 112 21.11 3.36 1.80
N LYS A 113 20.35 4.07 2.64
CA LYS A 113 20.86 5.02 3.64
C LYS A 113 20.12 4.83 4.97
N PRO A 114 20.61 3.94 5.85
CA PRO A 114 19.87 3.45 7.02
C PRO A 114 19.39 4.53 8.01
N GLU A 115 20.03 5.69 8.02
CA GLU A 115 19.69 6.87 8.82
C GLU A 115 18.56 7.73 8.23
N GLU A 116 18.10 7.44 7.01
CA GLU A 116 17.06 8.16 6.31
C GLU A 116 15.77 7.32 6.17
N THR A 117 14.65 8.00 5.93
CA THR A 117 13.38 7.39 5.53
C THR A 117 12.97 7.85 4.13
N LEU A 118 12.33 6.98 3.37
CA LEU A 118 11.73 7.31 2.08
C LEU A 118 10.23 7.57 2.26
N PRO A 119 9.66 8.67 1.72
CA PRO A 119 8.22 8.83 1.66
C PRO A 119 7.61 7.74 0.78
N LEU A 120 6.51 7.13 1.22
CA LEU A 120 5.79 6.12 0.43
C LEU A 120 5.08 6.76 -0.75
N PHE A 121 4.50 7.93 -0.55
CA PHE A 121 3.79 8.67 -1.60
C PHE A 121 4.44 10.04 -1.82
N VAL A 122 4.41 10.52 -3.06
CA VAL A 122 4.97 11.81 -3.46
C VAL A 122 4.00 12.51 -4.41
N GLN A 123 4.13 13.82 -4.55
CA GLN A 123 3.47 14.52 -5.65
C GLN A 123 4.07 14.05 -6.97
N ALA A 124 3.22 13.48 -7.82
CA ALA A 124 3.52 13.27 -9.23
C ALA A 124 3.76 14.66 -9.86
N ARG A 125 4.92 14.81 -10.49
CA ARG A 125 5.28 16.02 -11.23
C ARG A 125 4.50 16.10 -12.54
#